data_AF-A0A9E6ETA9-F1
#
_entry.id   AF-A0A9E6ETA9-F1
#
_cell.length_a   1.000
_cell.length_b   1.000
_cell.length_c   1.000
_cell.angle_alpha   90.00
_cell.angle_beta   90.00
_cell.angle_gamma   90.00
#
_symmetry.space_group_name_H-M   'P 1'
#
loop_
_entity.id
_entity.type
_entity.pdbx_description
1 polymer ?
#
loop_
_entity_poly.entity_id
_entity_poly.type
_entity_poly.pdbx_seq_one_letter_code
_entity_poly.pdbx_strand_id
1 'polypeptide(L)' 'SIVNEEQLIIPHPQLIFRKFVLVPLNEIAPDFIHPVLGKSISALLTECTDKSEVDYINIPAISSIIPN' A
#
# COMPACT_ATOMS: atom_id res chain seq x y z
N SER A 1 10.37 5.35 -11.11
CA SER A 1 10.81 4.44 -12.18
C SER A 1 9.79 3.33 -12.37
N ILE A 2 9.57 2.88 -13.60
CA ILE A 2 8.64 1.80 -13.95
C ILE A 2 9.50 0.64 -14.47
N VAL A 3 9.25 -0.57 -13.98
CA VAL A 3 9.90 -1.81 -14.44
C VAL A 3 8.82 -2.73 -15.00
N ASN A 4 9.01 -3.24 -16.21
CA ASN A 4 8.06 -4.14 -16.87
C ASN A 4 8.84 -5.20 -17.66
N GLU A 5 9.25 -6.24 -16.95
CA GLU A 5 9.94 -7.42 -17.47
C GLU A 5 9.01 -8.64 -17.36
N GLU A 6 9.27 -9.71 -18.12
CA GLU A 6 8.39 -10.90 -18.15
C GLU A 6 8.09 -11.48 -16.76
N GLN A 7 9.01 -11.32 -15.81
CA GLN A 7 8.90 -11.85 -14.45
C GLN A 7 8.79 -10.77 -13.36
N LEU A 8 8.82 -9.47 -13.72
CA LEU A 8 8.84 -8.37 -12.75
C LEU A 8 8.10 -7.13 -13.26
N ILE A 9 7.06 -6.75 -12.52
CA ILE A 9 6.27 -5.55 -12.82
C ILE A 9 6.25 -4.63 -11.60
N ILE A 10 6.79 -3.43 -11.75
CA ILE A 10 6.83 -2.38 -10.73
C ILE A 10 6.32 -1.06 -11.33
N PRO A 11 5.31 -0.42 -10.72
CA PRO A 11 4.49 -0.90 -9.59
C PRO A 11 3.55 -2.05 -9.99
N HIS A 12 3.21 -2.92 -9.04
CA HIS A 12 2.33 -4.07 -9.29
C HIS A 12 0.92 -3.60 -9.71
N PRO A 13 0.33 -4.10 -10.80
CA PRO A 13 -0.90 -3.56 -11.38
C PRO A 13 -2.12 -3.69 -10.45
N GLN A 14 -2.17 -4.72 -9.60
CA GLN A 14 -3.30 -4.92 -8.68
C GLN A 14 -3.12 -4.27 -7.30
N LEU A 15 -2.01 -3.57 -7.04
CA LEU A 15 -1.77 -2.92 -5.73
C LEU A 15 -2.89 -1.94 -5.39
N ILE A 16 -3.43 -1.25 -6.40
CA ILE A 16 -4.48 -0.23 -6.24
C ILE A 16 -5.84 -0.79 -5.81
N PHE A 17 -6.01 -2.11 -5.85
CA PHE A 17 -7.26 -2.78 -5.46
C PHE A 17 -7.16 -3.49 -4.11
N ARG A 18 -6.04 -3.32 -3.39
CA ARG A 18 -5.77 -4.05 -2.15
C ARG A 18 -5.65 -3.08 -0.99
N LYS A 19 -6.65 -3.07 -0.10
CA LYS A 19 -6.66 -2.15 1.05
C LYS A 19 -5.48 -2.37 1.99
N PHE A 20 -5.06 -3.61 2.23
CA PHE A 20 -3.93 -3.91 3.11
C PHE A 20 -2.59 -3.34 2.62
N VAL A 21 -2.49 -2.94 1.34
CA VAL A 21 -1.33 -2.24 0.79
C VAL A 21 -1.53 -0.73 0.86
N LEU A 22 -2.70 -0.26 0.42
CA LEU A 22 -2.99 1.16 0.32
C LEU A 22 -3.14 1.86 1.68
N VAL A 23 -3.70 1.19 2.69
CA VAL A 23 -3.86 1.74 4.05
C VAL A 23 -2.51 2.10 4.68
N PRO A 24 -1.55 1.15 4.87
CA PRO A 24 -0.26 1.50 5.44
C PRO A 24 0.55 2.43 4.53
N LEU A 25 0.42 2.31 3.20
CA LEU A 25 1.12 3.20 2.28
C LEU A 25 0.59 4.65 2.39
N ASN A 26 -0.72 4.82 2.59
CA ASN A 26 -1.33 6.13 2.80
C ASN A 26 -0.91 6.77 4.13
N GLU A 27 -0.61 5.98 5.16
CA GLU A 27 -0.09 6.51 6.43
C GLU A 27 1.34 7.04 6.31
N ILE A 28 2.18 6.37 5.51
CA ILE A 28 3.58 6.74 5.35
C ILE A 28 3.74 7.85 4.30
N ALA A 29 3.00 7.77 3.19
CA ALA A 29 3.17 8.67 2.04
C ALA A 29 1.83 8.91 1.30
N PRO A 30 0.89 9.68 1.88
CA PRO A 30 -0.43 9.92 1.29
C PRO A 30 -0.35 10.69 -0.05
N ASP A 31 0.59 11.62 -0.14
CA ASP A 31 0.80 12.49 -1.31
C ASP A 31 1.66 11.85 -2.41
N PHE A 32 2.13 10.62 -2.20
CA PHE A 32 2.91 9.92 -3.23
C PHE A 32 2.04 9.70 -4.47
N ILE A 33 2.54 10.16 -5.61
CA ILE A 33 1.83 10.06 -6.88
C ILE A 33 2.20 8.73 -7.54
N HIS A 34 1.19 7.89 -7.78
CA HIS A 34 1.38 6.61 -8.46
C HIS A 34 1.89 6.87 -9.89
N PRO A 35 3.09 6.34 -10.27
CA PRO A 35 3.79 6.77 -11.48
C PRO A 35 3.06 6.39 -12.79
N VAL A 36 2.13 5.45 -12.73
CA VAL A 36 1.34 5.01 -13.89
C VAL A 36 -0.02 5.71 -13.98
N LEU A 37 -0.64 6.01 -12.84
CA LEU A 37 -2.02 6.52 -12.79
C LEU A 37 -2.09 8.03 -12.59
N GLY A 38 -1.00 8.65 -12.13
CA GLY A 38 -0.96 10.07 -11.81
C GLY A 38 -1.85 10.48 -10.62
N LYS A 39 -2.31 9.53 -9.82
CA LYS A 39 -3.15 9.76 -8.64
C LYS A 39 -2.34 9.62 -7.36
N SER A 40 -2.71 10.40 -6.33
CA SER A 40 -2.15 10.22 -4.99
C SER A 40 -2.61 8.89 -4.37
N ILE A 41 -1.83 8.35 -3.43
CA ILE A 41 -2.22 7.15 -2.69
C ILE A 41 -3.54 7.37 -1.95
N SER A 42 -3.77 8.56 -1.40
CA SER A 42 -5.05 8.92 -0.76
C SER A 42 -6.26 8.82 -1.71
N ALA A 43 -6.11 9.31 -2.95
CA ALA A 43 -7.14 9.17 -3.97
C ALA A 43 -7.37 7.69 -4.34
N LEU A 44 -6.30 6.92 -4.50
CA LEU A 44 -6.39 5.48 -4.80
C LEU A 44 -7.04 4.68 -3.67
N LEU A 45 -6.77 5.03 -2.41
CA LEU A 45 -7.42 4.40 -1.25
C LEU A 45 -8.93 4.67 -1.23
N THR A 46 -9.34 5.89 -1.61
CA THR A 46 -10.77 6.28 -1.68
C THR A 46 -11.49 5.58 -2.82
N GLU A 47 -10.82 5.35 -3.95
CA GLU A 47 -11.37 4.64 -5.11
C GLU A 47 -11.34 3.11 -4.96
N CYS A 48 -10.63 2.59 -3.97
CA CYS A 48 -10.48 1.15 -3.77
C CYS A 48 -11.81 0.49 -3.37
N THR A 49 -12.28 -0.45 -4.20
CA THR A 49 -13.54 -1.17 -3.98
C THR A 49 -13.44 -2.34 -2.99
N ASP A 50 -12.23 -2.61 -2.48
CA ASP A 50 -12.00 -3.66 -1.50
C ASP A 50 -12.77 -3.36 -0.20
N LYS A 51 -13.59 -4.30 0.25
CA LYS A 51 -14.44 -4.17 1.44
C LYS A 51 -13.80 -4.80 2.67
N SER A 52 -12.62 -5.38 2.53
CA SER A 52 -11.90 -6.00 3.65
C SER A 52 -11.56 -4.95 4.70
N GLU A 53 -11.65 -5.34 5.97
CA GLU A 53 -11.16 -4.55 7.10
C GLU A 53 -9.64 -4.75 7.23
N VAL A 54 -8.93 -3.67 7.57
CA VAL A 54 -7.48 -3.69 7.78
C VAL A 54 -7.24 -3.30 9.22
N ASP A 55 -6.80 -4.28 10.01
CA ASP A 55 -6.53 -4.10 11.43
C ASP A 55 -5.03 -4.12 11.72
N TYR A 56 -4.63 -3.30 12.69
CA TYR A 56 -3.31 -3.34 13.28
C TYR A 56 -3.21 -4.54 14.21
N ILE A 57 -2.48 -5.56 13.78
CA ILE A 57 -2.17 -6.68 14.67
C ILE A 57 -1.03 -6.25 15.60
N ASN A 58 -1.38 -5.84 16.81
CA ASN A 58 -0.40 -5.64 17.87
C ASN A 58 0.00 -7.02 18.44
N ILE A 59 1.07 -7.62 17.92
CA ILE A 59 1.60 -8.89 18.43
C ILE A 59 2.47 -8.60 19.67
N PRO A 60 2.05 -8.99 20.89
CA PRO A 60 2.79 -8.67 22.12
C PRO A 60 4.23 -9.23 22.15
N ALA A 61 4.48 -10.32 21.40
CA ALA A 61 5.80 -10.93 21.31
C ALA A 61 6.79 -10.16 20.43
N ILE A 62 6.33 -9.31 19.49
CA ILE A 62 7.21 -8.58 18.56
C ILE A 62 7.63 -7.22 19.11
N SER A 63 6.76 -6.55 19.88
CA SER A 63 7.07 -5.27 20.54
C SER A 63 8.21 -5.37 21.57
N SER A 64 8.53 -6.59 22.02
CA SER A 64 9.66 -6.87 22.91
C SER A 64 10.99 -7.00 22.17
N ILE A 65 10.99 -7.13 20.84
CA ILE A 65 12.18 -7.42 20.02
C ILE A 65 12.68 -6.17 19.29
N ILE A 66 11.82 -5.17 19.06
CA ILE A 66 12.20 -3.90 18.44
C ILE A 66 11.89 -2.76 19.43
N PRO A 67 12.86 -2.33 20.27
CA PRO A 67 12.71 -1.11 21.03
C PRO A 67 12.76 0.10 20.09
N ASN A 68 12.00 1.13 20.48
CA ASN A 68 11.86 2.42 19.81
C ASN A 68 13.20 3.17 19.68
#